data_AF-A0A2N6L4F5-F1
#
_entry.id   AF-A0A2N6L4F5-F1
#
_cell.length_a   1.000
_cell.length_b   1.000
_cell.length_c   1.000
_cell.angle_alpha   90.00
_cell.angle_beta   90.00
_cell.angle_gamma   90.00
#
_symmetry.space_group_name_H-M   'P 1'
#
loop_
_entity.id
_entity.type
_entity.pdbx_description
1 polymer ?
#
loop_
_entity_poly.entity_id
_entity_poly.type
_entity_poly.pdbx_seq_one_letter_code
_entity_poly.pdbx_strand_id
1 'polypeptide(L)'
;MTGSPNPDKQPQSHDNRRFWFLLLSRTGMTIGVILLVGIAGGAWWAWTFINNKLAPLVQTNLQQLLGRPVQVGKVEDFSWNSLRFGSSSVPATPTDPDNLKTKAVQVQFDPWQLITNRTLKLNVTLVQPDIYIEQDQQGRWVTTAIKPSAEEQTGFIQTELEGIEVKGGDITLQPASQAKKTIAAVGFNQVNGSARFLERNQLITFKFNSQPANGGDLQIVGNTRPSIGQTNLKINASQLLASDLSRLVETPVDILAGRVGGDLTVQLQPNQPEIAIFGTVGLNQITAQVANIPTKLSNTTGQLNFQNQQIALENVTTLYGSVPVQAQGTINTQTGYDLTAQVKPVQLKNVLASLNVKSPVPVAGTVQANIKVQGALQKPIATGTFSTVQ
;
A
#
# COMPACT_ATOMS: atom_id res chain seq x y z
N MET A 1 -61.87 62.29 54.99
CA MET A 1 -63.20 62.40 54.34
C MET A 1 -63.01 61.91 52.91
N THR A 2 -63.57 60.83 52.39
CA THR A 2 -64.60 59.83 52.75
C THR A 2 -64.19 58.54 52.02
N GLY A 3 -64.05 57.38 52.66
CA GLY A 3 -65.14 56.43 52.95
C GLY A 3 -65.42 55.56 51.71
N SER A 4 -64.81 54.37 51.57
CA SER A 4 -65.37 53.05 51.95
C SER A 4 -65.98 52.30 50.73
N PRO A 5 -66.15 50.95 50.74
CA PRO A 5 -65.15 49.92 51.05
C PRO A 5 -65.33 48.58 50.26
N ASN A 6 -64.38 47.65 50.44
CA ASN A 6 -64.59 46.20 50.66
C ASN A 6 -64.97 45.24 49.49
N PRO A 7 -64.89 43.89 49.68
CA PRO A 7 -63.65 43.09 49.60
C PRO A 7 -63.86 41.70 48.94
N ASP A 8 -62.80 40.89 48.88
CA ASP A 8 -62.73 39.45 49.22
C ASP A 8 -61.43 38.90 48.58
N LYS A 9 -60.56 38.08 49.17
CA LYS A 9 -60.37 37.47 50.49
C LYS A 9 -58.94 36.87 50.47
N GLN A 10 -58.23 36.95 51.59
CA GLN A 10 -57.02 36.18 51.95
C GLN A 10 -57.46 34.99 52.87
N PRO A 11 -56.62 33.99 53.30
CA PRO A 11 -55.21 34.14 53.71
C PRO A 11 -54.20 32.95 53.51
N GLN A 12 -52.92 33.27 53.77
CA GLN A 12 -51.76 32.58 54.43
C GLN A 12 -51.93 31.11 54.92
N SER A 13 -50.94 30.22 55.16
CA SER A 13 -49.46 30.22 55.36
C SER A 13 -49.05 28.75 55.66
N HIS A 14 -47.81 28.31 55.37
CA HIS A 14 -46.87 27.70 56.34
C HIS A 14 -45.60 27.09 55.70
N ASP A 15 -44.51 27.34 56.42
CA ASP A 15 -43.13 26.88 56.32
C ASP A 15 -42.98 25.36 56.55
N ASN A 16 -42.17 24.64 55.76
CA ASN A 16 -41.14 23.72 56.28
C ASN A 16 -40.32 22.94 55.24
N ARG A 17 -39.01 22.95 55.48
CA ARG A 17 -37.98 21.96 55.14
C ARG A 17 -38.48 20.49 55.17
N ARG A 18 -37.87 19.68 54.30
CA ARG A 18 -37.82 18.19 54.24
C ARG A 18 -38.92 17.51 53.42
N PHE A 19 -38.67 17.35 52.11
CA PHE A 19 -39.33 16.33 51.27
C PHE A 19 -38.34 15.66 50.32
N TRP A 20 -37.30 15.03 50.88
CA TRP A 20 -36.33 14.20 50.14
C TRP A 20 -36.45 12.68 50.43
N PHE A 21 -37.48 12.20 51.15
CA PHE A 21 -37.49 10.77 51.56
C PHE A 21 -38.86 10.09 51.70
N LEU A 22 -39.81 10.28 50.78
CA LEU A 22 -41.04 9.47 50.78
C LEU A 22 -41.51 9.05 49.36
N LEU A 23 -40.59 8.57 48.53
CA LEU A 23 -40.90 7.75 47.34
C LEU A 23 -40.17 6.38 47.38
N LEU A 24 -40.08 5.81 48.58
CA LEU A 24 -39.63 4.44 48.84
C LEU A 24 -40.73 3.66 49.60
N SER A 25 -41.97 3.75 49.13
CA SER A 25 -43.08 2.91 49.61
C SER A 25 -43.27 1.70 48.69
N ARG A 26 -42.58 0.60 49.01
CA ARG A 26 -42.86 -0.82 48.65
C ARG A 26 -43.19 -1.23 47.20
N THR A 27 -43.27 -0.33 46.22
CA THR A 27 -43.42 -0.61 44.78
C THR A 27 -42.12 -0.37 43.99
N GLY A 28 -41.09 0.22 44.63
CA GLY A 28 -39.77 0.45 44.02
C GLY A 28 -38.86 -0.79 43.94
N MET A 29 -39.21 -1.89 44.62
CA MET A 29 -38.38 -3.11 44.67
C MET A 29 -38.65 -4.06 43.48
N THR A 30 -39.82 -3.96 42.82
CA THR A 30 -40.15 -4.77 41.64
C THR A 30 -39.59 -4.16 40.34
N ILE A 31 -39.57 -2.83 40.22
CA ILE A 31 -39.00 -2.14 39.05
C ILE A 31 -37.46 -2.25 39.03
N GLY A 32 -36.79 -2.21 40.20
CA GLY A 32 -35.34 -2.41 40.30
C GLY A 32 -34.89 -3.83 39.91
N VAL A 33 -35.67 -4.85 40.27
CA VAL A 33 -35.39 -6.25 39.88
C VAL A 33 -35.71 -6.51 38.41
N ILE A 34 -36.76 -5.91 37.84
CA ILE A 34 -37.08 -6.01 36.40
C ILE A 34 -36.05 -5.27 35.53
N LEU A 35 -35.53 -4.11 35.98
CA LEU A 35 -34.44 -3.41 35.29
C LEU A 35 -33.13 -4.20 35.37
N LEU A 36 -32.79 -4.81 36.51
CA LEU A 36 -31.59 -5.64 36.65
C LEU A 36 -31.69 -6.97 35.87
N VAL A 37 -32.86 -7.62 35.85
CA VAL A 37 -33.11 -8.82 35.02
C VAL A 37 -33.18 -8.46 33.54
N GLY A 38 -33.68 -7.28 33.18
CA GLY A 38 -33.66 -6.75 31.82
C GLY A 38 -32.24 -6.40 31.34
N ILE A 39 -31.38 -5.89 32.22
CA ILE A 39 -29.97 -5.61 31.95
C ILE A 39 -29.17 -6.92 31.87
N ALA A 40 -29.37 -7.86 32.79
CA ALA A 40 -28.69 -9.16 32.79
C ALA A 40 -29.16 -10.08 31.64
N GLY A 41 -30.46 -10.12 31.38
CA GLY A 41 -31.06 -10.81 30.23
C GLY A 41 -30.73 -10.14 28.90
N GLY A 42 -30.63 -8.81 28.87
CA GLY A 42 -30.15 -8.04 27.73
C GLY A 42 -28.67 -8.29 27.44
N ALA A 43 -27.83 -8.37 28.47
CA ALA A 43 -26.42 -8.74 28.33
C ALA A 43 -26.25 -10.19 27.87
N TRP A 44 -27.06 -11.13 28.38
CA TRP A 44 -27.05 -12.53 27.92
C TRP A 44 -27.58 -12.69 26.49
N TRP A 45 -28.66 -11.97 26.13
CA TRP A 45 -29.19 -11.94 24.77
C TRP A 45 -28.20 -11.30 23.79
N ALA A 46 -27.57 -10.18 24.17
CA ALA A 46 -26.52 -9.55 23.38
C ALA A 46 -25.33 -10.49 23.20
N TRP A 47 -24.86 -11.14 24.26
CA TRP A 47 -23.77 -12.13 24.19
C TRP A 47 -24.14 -13.30 23.28
N THR A 48 -25.34 -13.85 23.42
CA THR A 48 -25.84 -14.97 22.61
C THR A 48 -26.03 -14.56 21.15
N PHE A 49 -26.56 -13.37 20.88
CA PHE A 49 -26.76 -12.85 19.54
C PHE A 49 -25.43 -12.55 18.83
N ILE A 50 -24.48 -11.95 19.55
CA ILE A 50 -23.15 -11.62 19.03
C ILE A 50 -22.37 -12.90 18.72
N ASN A 51 -22.34 -13.87 19.64
CA ASN A 51 -21.54 -15.08 19.47
C ASN A 51 -22.20 -16.11 18.52
N ASN A 52 -23.53 -16.25 18.54
CA ASN A 52 -24.22 -17.28 17.77
C ASN A 52 -24.83 -16.79 16.45
N LYS A 53 -25.03 -15.49 16.25
CA LYS A 53 -25.67 -14.96 15.02
C LYS A 53 -24.82 -13.96 14.26
N LEU A 54 -24.12 -13.04 14.94
CA LEU A 54 -23.38 -11.98 14.27
C LEU A 54 -22.08 -12.48 13.61
N ALA A 55 -21.29 -13.30 14.31
CA ALA A 55 -20.04 -13.84 13.75
C ALA A 55 -20.26 -14.71 12.49
N PRO A 56 -21.24 -15.66 12.45
CA PRO A 56 -21.55 -16.40 11.22
C PRO A 56 -22.03 -15.51 10.06
N LEU A 57 -22.81 -14.47 10.34
CA LEU A 57 -23.28 -13.52 9.32
C LEU A 57 -22.12 -12.71 8.72
N VAL A 58 -21.24 -12.16 9.57
CA VAL A 58 -20.05 -11.43 9.12
C VAL A 58 -19.15 -12.34 8.29
N GLN A 59 -18.92 -13.58 8.74
CA GLN A 59 -18.13 -14.55 7.99
C GLN A 59 -18.73 -14.84 6.62
N THR A 60 -20.04 -15.09 6.54
CA THR A 60 -20.71 -15.43 5.27
C THR A 60 -20.68 -14.25 4.29
N ASN A 61 -20.93 -13.03 4.79
CA ASN A 61 -20.88 -11.82 3.98
C ASN A 61 -19.46 -11.52 3.48
N LEU A 62 -18.44 -11.66 4.34
CA LEU A 62 -17.03 -11.49 3.94
C LEU A 62 -16.58 -12.55 2.94
N GLN A 63 -17.02 -13.81 3.10
CA GLN A 63 -16.75 -14.88 2.15
C GLN A 63 -17.37 -14.61 0.78
N GLN A 64 -18.60 -14.08 0.74
CA GLN A 64 -19.26 -13.70 -0.51
C GLN A 64 -18.55 -12.53 -1.21
N LEU A 65 -18.14 -11.51 -0.45
CA LEU A 65 -17.44 -10.33 -0.97
C LEU A 65 -16.05 -10.66 -1.52
N LEU A 66 -15.26 -11.41 -0.74
CA LEU A 66 -13.90 -11.79 -1.13
C LEU A 66 -13.87 -12.95 -2.12
N GLY A 67 -14.97 -13.71 -2.25
CA GLY A 67 -15.04 -14.91 -3.08
C GLY A 67 -14.14 -16.06 -2.60
N ARG A 68 -13.67 -16.01 -1.35
CA ARG A 68 -12.74 -16.98 -0.75
C ARG A 68 -13.09 -17.28 0.71
N PRO A 69 -12.71 -18.46 1.23
CA PRO A 69 -12.96 -18.80 2.63
C PRO A 69 -12.32 -17.77 3.57
N VAL A 70 -13.04 -17.42 4.62
CA VAL A 70 -12.60 -16.54 5.70
C VAL A 70 -12.86 -17.26 7.01
N GLN A 71 -11.86 -17.29 7.88
CA GLN A 71 -11.94 -17.78 9.25
C GLN A 71 -11.91 -16.57 10.17
N VAL A 72 -13.03 -16.26 10.81
CA VAL A 72 -13.14 -15.14 11.75
C VAL A 72 -12.91 -15.66 13.16
N GLY A 73 -12.06 -14.97 13.91
CA GLY A 73 -11.78 -15.29 15.31
C GLY A 73 -13.01 -15.12 16.21
N LYS A 74 -12.92 -15.63 17.44
CA LYS A 74 -13.94 -15.39 18.47
C LYS A 74 -14.08 -13.89 18.74
N VAL A 75 -15.25 -13.45 19.14
CA VAL A 75 -15.45 -12.08 19.62
C VAL A 75 -14.71 -11.92 20.94
N GLU A 76 -13.72 -11.01 20.96
CA GLU A 76 -12.94 -10.67 22.15
C GLU A 76 -13.57 -9.52 22.91
N ASP A 77 -14.14 -8.55 22.18
CA ASP A 77 -14.71 -7.35 22.76
C ASP A 77 -15.84 -6.82 21.86
N PHE A 78 -16.81 -6.14 22.47
CA PHE A 78 -17.91 -5.50 21.77
C PHE A 78 -18.40 -4.26 22.53
N SER A 79 -18.89 -3.29 21.78
CA SER A 79 -19.46 -2.06 22.30
C SER A 79 -20.69 -1.68 21.47
N TRP A 80 -21.32 -0.57 21.83
CA TRP A 80 -22.47 -0.04 21.10
C TRP A 80 -22.21 0.20 19.60
N ASN A 81 -20.97 0.55 19.20
CA ASN A 81 -20.62 0.94 17.83
C ASN A 81 -19.37 0.23 17.29
N SER A 82 -18.87 -0.80 17.97
CA SER A 82 -17.73 -1.57 17.47
C SER A 82 -17.72 -3.00 17.97
N LEU A 83 -17.09 -3.87 17.18
CA LEU A 83 -16.93 -5.29 17.43
C LEU A 83 -15.48 -5.68 17.17
N ARG A 84 -14.86 -6.43 18.07
CA ARG A 84 -13.50 -6.92 17.93
C ARG A 84 -13.50 -8.44 17.90
N PHE A 85 -13.00 -8.97 16.80
CA PHE A 85 -12.67 -10.37 16.63
C PHE A 85 -11.19 -10.60 16.92
N GLY A 86 -10.88 -11.73 17.55
CA GLY A 86 -9.51 -12.19 17.74
C GLY A 86 -8.88 -12.70 16.45
N SER A 87 -7.90 -13.59 16.60
CA SER A 87 -7.11 -14.11 15.49
C SER A 87 -7.99 -14.59 14.34
N SER A 88 -7.82 -13.96 13.18
CA SER A 88 -8.62 -14.20 11.97
C SER A 88 -7.69 -14.45 10.79
N SER A 89 -8.16 -15.19 9.79
CA SER A 89 -7.35 -15.50 8.62
C SER A 89 -8.16 -15.70 7.36
N VAL A 90 -7.55 -15.34 6.24
CA VAL A 90 -7.94 -15.71 4.90
C VAL A 90 -6.89 -16.73 4.41
N PRO A 91 -7.19 -18.03 4.46
CA PRO A 91 -6.22 -19.06 4.06
C PRO A 91 -5.98 -19.05 2.55
N ALA A 92 -4.84 -19.59 2.15
CA ALA A 92 -4.54 -19.91 0.76
C ALA A 92 -5.57 -20.90 0.20
N THR A 93 -5.84 -20.81 -1.09
CA THR A 93 -6.69 -21.74 -1.83
C THR A 93 -5.85 -22.55 -2.83
N PRO A 94 -6.33 -23.70 -3.33
CA PRO A 94 -5.57 -24.48 -4.31
C PRO A 94 -5.22 -23.72 -5.60
N THR A 95 -5.97 -22.68 -5.93
CA THR A 95 -5.81 -21.87 -7.15
C THR A 95 -5.16 -20.52 -6.90
N ASP A 96 -5.01 -20.10 -5.63
CA ASP A 96 -4.51 -18.78 -5.27
C ASP A 96 -3.77 -18.88 -3.91
N PRO A 97 -2.44 -18.75 -3.91
CA PRO A 97 -1.60 -18.92 -2.71
C PRO A 97 -1.66 -17.72 -1.75
N ASP A 98 -2.28 -16.61 -2.16
CA ASP A 98 -2.38 -15.40 -1.35
C ASP A 98 -3.10 -15.70 -0.05
N ASN A 99 -2.47 -15.37 1.07
CA ASN A 99 -3.02 -15.62 2.40
C ASN A 99 -2.80 -14.43 3.33
N LEU A 100 -3.69 -14.32 4.30
CA LEU A 100 -3.67 -13.27 5.30
C LEU A 100 -3.96 -13.88 6.67
N LYS A 101 -3.15 -13.55 7.65
CA LYS A 101 -3.40 -13.83 9.06
C LYS A 101 -3.37 -12.52 9.81
N THR A 102 -4.23 -12.34 10.79
CA THR A 102 -4.23 -11.11 11.61
C THR A 102 -4.53 -11.46 13.04
N LYS A 103 -3.87 -10.77 13.98
CA LYS A 103 -4.09 -11.03 15.41
C LYS A 103 -5.48 -10.61 15.85
N ALA A 104 -6.03 -9.58 15.22
CA ALA A 104 -7.40 -9.15 15.44
C ALA A 104 -7.98 -8.41 14.24
N VAL A 105 -9.31 -8.42 14.17
CA VAL A 105 -10.11 -7.62 13.25
C VAL A 105 -11.06 -6.77 14.10
N GLN A 106 -10.93 -5.46 14.01
CA GLN A 106 -11.88 -4.55 14.63
C GLN A 106 -12.81 -3.99 13.56
N VAL A 107 -14.12 -4.06 13.79
CA VAL A 107 -15.14 -3.54 12.90
C VAL A 107 -15.88 -2.44 13.65
N GLN A 108 -15.73 -1.21 13.21
CA GLN A 108 -16.52 -0.08 13.70
C GLN A 108 -17.68 0.20 12.75
N PHE A 109 -18.79 0.65 13.31
CA PHE A 109 -20.00 0.97 12.56
C PHE A 109 -20.78 2.09 13.25
N ASP A 110 -21.67 2.75 12.50
CA ASP A 110 -22.55 3.80 13.02
C ASP A 110 -23.99 3.27 13.20
N PRO A 111 -24.45 3.02 14.44
CA PRO A 111 -25.80 2.53 14.70
C PRO A 111 -26.90 3.51 14.29
N TRP A 112 -26.60 4.80 14.17
CA TRP A 112 -27.60 5.81 13.81
C TRP A 112 -27.94 5.74 12.31
N GLN A 113 -26.95 5.47 11.46
CA GLN A 113 -27.14 5.29 10.02
C GLN A 113 -27.99 4.04 9.68
N LEU A 114 -27.91 3.01 10.52
CA LEU A 114 -28.80 1.84 10.43
C LEU A 114 -30.27 2.22 10.60
N ILE A 115 -30.56 3.11 11.55
CA ILE A 115 -31.93 3.47 11.91
C ILE A 115 -32.52 4.44 10.87
N THR A 116 -31.73 5.41 10.40
CA THR A 116 -32.23 6.43 9.46
C THR A 116 -32.26 5.93 8.02
N ASN A 117 -31.19 5.25 7.58
CA ASN A 117 -30.97 4.94 6.16
C ASN A 117 -31.01 3.45 5.87
N ARG A 118 -31.13 2.60 6.90
CA ARG A 118 -30.98 1.14 6.79
C ARG A 118 -29.65 0.72 6.15
N THR A 119 -28.62 1.56 6.28
CA THR A 119 -27.29 1.32 5.74
C THR A 119 -26.30 1.15 6.88
N LEU A 120 -25.57 0.05 6.86
CA LEU A 120 -24.50 -0.28 7.79
C LEU A 120 -23.16 0.02 7.14
N LYS A 121 -22.60 1.19 7.44
CA LYS A 121 -21.23 1.50 7.04
C LYS A 121 -20.24 0.84 7.98
N LEU A 122 -19.30 0.10 7.42
CA LEU A 122 -18.29 -0.65 8.14
C LEU A 122 -16.91 -0.03 7.92
N ASN A 123 -16.23 0.28 9.02
CA ASN A 123 -14.79 0.56 9.03
C ASN A 123 -14.08 -0.65 9.64
N VAL A 124 -13.11 -1.21 8.92
CA VAL A 124 -12.45 -2.45 9.32
C VAL A 124 -10.97 -2.16 9.61
N THR A 125 -10.51 -2.43 10.82
CA THR A 125 -9.09 -2.35 11.20
C THR A 125 -8.49 -3.75 11.32
N LEU A 126 -7.46 -4.04 10.54
CA LEU A 126 -6.60 -5.21 10.67
C LEU A 126 -5.43 -4.90 11.61
N VAL A 127 -5.33 -5.62 12.72
CA VAL A 127 -4.29 -5.40 13.75
C VAL A 127 -3.19 -6.44 13.61
N GLN A 128 -1.99 -5.96 13.29
CA GLN A 128 -0.80 -6.75 13.01
C GLN A 128 -1.08 -7.89 12.01
N PRO A 129 -1.59 -7.57 10.80
CA PRO A 129 -1.76 -8.58 9.78
C PRO A 129 -0.41 -9.03 9.22
N ASP A 130 -0.26 -10.32 8.99
CA ASP A 130 0.78 -10.97 8.20
C ASP A 130 0.15 -11.36 6.86
N ILE A 131 0.60 -10.71 5.79
CA ILE A 131 0.04 -10.82 4.44
C ILE A 131 1.09 -11.42 3.52
N TYR A 132 0.74 -12.50 2.84
CA TYR A 132 1.55 -13.12 1.81
C TYR A 132 0.85 -12.99 0.47
N ILE A 133 1.54 -12.43 -0.51
CA ILE A 133 1.05 -12.27 -1.88
C ILE A 133 2.09 -12.87 -2.83
N GLU A 134 1.63 -13.71 -3.75
CA GLU A 134 2.46 -14.29 -4.80
C GLU A 134 2.10 -13.71 -6.16
N GLN A 135 3.11 -13.42 -6.96
CA GLN A 135 2.93 -13.01 -8.34
C GLN A 135 2.62 -14.25 -9.20
N ASP A 136 1.60 -14.14 -10.05
CA ASP A 136 1.24 -15.23 -10.93
C ASP A 136 2.24 -15.42 -12.09
N GLN A 137 2.09 -16.50 -12.86
CA GLN A 137 2.95 -16.79 -14.02
C GLN A 137 2.88 -15.74 -15.13
N GLN A 138 1.87 -14.87 -15.12
CA GLN A 138 1.68 -13.77 -16.07
C GLN A 138 2.27 -12.45 -15.54
N GLY A 139 2.93 -12.47 -14.38
CA GLY A 139 3.52 -11.30 -13.76
C GLY A 139 2.51 -10.40 -13.03
N ARG A 140 1.26 -10.85 -12.85
CA ARG A 140 0.22 -10.07 -12.19
C ARG A 140 0.29 -10.27 -10.69
N TRP A 141 0.14 -9.18 -9.95
CA TRP A 141 0.00 -9.15 -8.51
C TRP A 141 -1.48 -9.06 -8.14
N VAL A 142 -1.91 -9.80 -7.11
CA VAL A 142 -3.28 -9.77 -6.56
C VAL A 142 -4.35 -10.01 -7.63
N THR A 143 -4.65 -11.27 -7.92
CA THR A 143 -5.65 -11.67 -8.93
C THR A 143 -7.04 -11.95 -8.33
N THR A 144 -7.20 -11.75 -7.02
CA THR A 144 -8.48 -11.97 -6.34
C THR A 144 -9.54 -11.02 -6.89
N ALA A 145 -10.55 -11.59 -7.54
CA ALA A 145 -11.72 -10.84 -7.99
C ALA A 145 -12.57 -10.45 -6.78
N ILE A 146 -12.50 -9.18 -6.36
CA ILE A 146 -13.49 -8.62 -5.44
C ILE A 146 -14.80 -8.60 -6.21
N LYS A 147 -15.76 -9.45 -5.81
CA LYS A 147 -17.07 -9.41 -6.43
C LYS A 147 -17.70 -8.08 -6.07
N PRO A 148 -18.11 -7.24 -7.04
CA PRO A 148 -18.91 -6.07 -6.72
C PRO A 148 -20.07 -6.55 -5.87
N SER A 149 -20.29 -5.89 -4.73
CA SER A 149 -21.34 -6.25 -3.76
C SER A 149 -22.56 -6.68 -4.54
N ALA A 150 -22.96 -7.95 -4.34
CA ALA A 150 -24.05 -8.57 -5.07
C ALA A 150 -25.19 -7.58 -5.24
N GLU A 151 -25.64 -7.43 -6.49
CA GLU A 151 -26.86 -6.74 -6.87
C GLU A 151 -27.86 -6.76 -5.72
N GLU A 152 -28.20 -5.56 -5.23
CA GLU A 152 -29.29 -5.27 -4.29
C GLU A 152 -29.79 -6.51 -3.55
N GLN A 153 -28.99 -7.00 -2.59
CA GLN A 153 -29.50 -8.05 -1.72
C GLN A 153 -30.75 -7.51 -1.04
N THR A 154 -31.87 -8.15 -1.32
CA THR A 154 -33.22 -7.95 -0.78
C THR A 154 -33.28 -8.31 0.70
N GLY A 155 -32.40 -7.69 1.50
CA GLY A 155 -32.38 -7.72 2.95
C GLY A 155 -32.86 -6.37 3.51
N PHE A 156 -33.33 -6.38 4.77
CA PHE A 156 -33.80 -5.16 5.43
C PHE A 156 -32.70 -4.12 5.71
N ILE A 157 -31.41 -4.48 5.58
CA ILE A 157 -30.23 -3.66 5.89
C ILE A 157 -29.19 -3.82 4.78
N GLN A 158 -28.74 -2.71 4.20
CA GLN A 158 -27.66 -2.65 3.20
C GLN A 158 -26.30 -2.49 3.91
N THR A 159 -25.31 -3.33 3.58
CA THR A 159 -23.96 -3.23 4.18
C THR A 159 -22.99 -2.62 3.19
N GLU A 160 -22.25 -1.60 3.62
CA GLU A 160 -21.25 -0.91 2.81
C GLU A 160 -19.92 -0.85 3.55
N LEU A 161 -18.83 -1.09 2.83
CA LEU A 161 -17.48 -0.92 3.36
C LEU A 161 -17.08 0.54 3.17
N GLU A 162 -16.86 1.27 4.26
CA GLU A 162 -16.43 2.68 4.22
C GLU A 162 -14.91 2.79 4.18
N GLY A 163 -14.21 1.94 4.93
CA GLY A 163 -12.75 1.96 4.98
C GLY A 163 -12.12 0.69 5.53
N ILE A 164 -10.86 0.50 5.16
CA ILE A 164 -9.97 -0.51 5.72
C ILE A 164 -8.75 0.20 6.30
N GLU A 165 -8.37 -0.12 7.53
CA GLU A 165 -7.16 0.34 8.19
C GLU A 165 -6.25 -0.86 8.50
N VAL A 166 -4.95 -0.69 8.36
CA VAL A 166 -3.92 -1.68 8.71
C VAL A 166 -3.01 -1.05 9.76
N LYS A 167 -2.83 -1.74 10.89
CA LYS A 167 -1.97 -1.27 12.00
C LYS A 167 -0.85 -2.27 12.27
N GLY A 168 0.38 -1.87 11.98
CA GLY A 168 1.60 -2.62 12.28
C GLY A 168 1.66 -4.01 11.65
N GLY A 169 1.32 -4.12 10.37
CA GLY A 169 1.37 -5.38 9.62
C GLY A 169 2.74 -5.70 9.02
N ASP A 170 2.89 -6.93 8.56
CA ASP A 170 4.01 -7.41 7.78
C ASP A 170 3.47 -7.93 6.43
N ILE A 171 4.15 -7.61 5.34
CA ILE A 171 3.79 -8.03 3.98
C ILE A 171 4.97 -8.73 3.35
N THR A 172 4.73 -9.93 2.82
CA THR A 172 5.69 -10.70 2.04
C THR A 172 5.20 -10.78 0.60
N LEU A 173 5.99 -10.23 -0.33
CA LEU A 173 5.75 -10.32 -1.76
C LEU A 173 6.67 -11.37 -2.36
N GLN A 174 6.09 -12.44 -2.90
CA GLN A 174 6.82 -13.50 -3.58
C GLN A 174 6.74 -13.29 -5.10
N PRO A 175 7.83 -12.81 -5.76
CA PRO A 175 7.83 -12.66 -7.21
C PRO A 175 7.82 -14.02 -7.90
N ALA A 176 7.25 -14.05 -9.10
CA ALA A 176 7.18 -15.24 -9.93
C ALA A 176 8.60 -15.65 -10.36
N SER A 177 8.82 -16.96 -10.49
CA SER A 177 10.09 -17.50 -10.94
C SER A 177 10.38 -17.10 -12.40
N GLN A 178 11.12 -16.00 -12.60
CA GLN A 178 11.66 -15.64 -13.90
C GLN A 178 12.99 -16.38 -14.11
N ALA A 179 13.15 -17.07 -15.24
CA ALA A 179 14.26 -17.97 -15.56
C ALA A 179 15.70 -17.38 -15.46
N LYS A 180 15.84 -16.09 -15.11
CA LYS A 180 17.11 -15.37 -14.97
C LYS A 180 17.26 -14.55 -13.68
N LYS A 181 16.26 -14.52 -12.78
CA LYS A 181 16.29 -13.71 -11.55
C LYS A 181 16.21 -14.57 -10.29
N THR A 182 16.85 -14.12 -9.22
CA THR A 182 16.77 -14.78 -7.90
C THR A 182 15.34 -14.69 -7.34
N ILE A 183 14.79 -15.84 -6.98
CA ILE A 183 13.42 -16.01 -6.44
C ILE A 183 13.48 -15.77 -4.92
N ALA A 184 13.70 -14.53 -4.52
CA ALA A 184 13.69 -14.15 -3.12
C ALA A 184 12.48 -13.26 -2.83
N ALA A 185 11.73 -13.61 -1.78
CA ALA A 185 10.64 -12.79 -1.31
C ALA A 185 11.12 -11.38 -0.92
N VAL A 186 10.25 -10.40 -1.07
CA VAL A 186 10.47 -9.02 -0.64
C VAL A 186 9.53 -8.74 0.52
N GLY A 187 10.11 -8.52 1.71
CA GLY A 187 9.36 -8.23 2.93
C GLY A 187 9.19 -6.73 3.16
N PHE A 188 8.07 -6.34 3.75
CA PHE A 188 7.79 -5.01 4.26
C PHE A 188 7.22 -5.15 5.67
N ASN A 189 7.85 -4.49 6.63
CA ASN A 189 7.51 -4.55 8.04
C ASN A 189 6.84 -3.23 8.45
N GLN A 190 6.20 -3.25 9.63
CA GLN A 190 5.58 -2.08 10.25
C GLN A 190 4.61 -1.34 9.31
N VAL A 191 3.88 -2.12 8.51
CA VAL A 191 2.91 -1.61 7.56
C VAL A 191 1.78 -0.92 8.31
N ASN A 192 1.60 0.36 8.01
CA ASN A 192 0.48 1.16 8.47
C ASN A 192 -0.20 1.80 7.28
N GLY A 193 -1.48 1.55 7.11
CA GLY A 193 -2.21 2.02 5.94
C GLY A 193 -3.69 2.23 6.18
N SER A 194 -4.30 3.00 5.29
CA SER A 194 -5.73 3.24 5.26
C SER A 194 -6.21 3.28 3.82
N ALA A 195 -7.31 2.62 3.53
CA ALA A 195 -8.06 2.73 2.29
C ALA A 195 -9.48 3.21 2.62
N ARG A 196 -10.02 4.16 1.84
CA ARG A 196 -11.40 4.63 1.95
C ARG A 196 -12.12 4.45 0.64
N PHE A 197 -13.34 3.93 0.72
CA PHE A 197 -14.22 3.70 -0.41
C PHE A 197 -15.25 4.82 -0.45
N LEU A 198 -15.20 5.62 -1.51
CA LEU A 198 -15.99 6.82 -1.70
C LEU A 198 -16.86 6.64 -2.95
N GLU A 199 -17.88 7.49 -3.09
CA GLU A 199 -18.74 7.52 -4.28
C GLU A 199 -19.33 6.13 -4.62
N ARG A 200 -19.79 5.36 -3.61
CA ARG A 200 -20.28 3.97 -3.78
C ARG A 200 -19.23 3.05 -4.42
N ASN A 201 -18.01 3.05 -3.87
CA ASN A 201 -16.86 2.25 -4.32
C ASN A 201 -16.33 2.62 -5.73
N GLN A 202 -16.78 3.73 -6.32
CA GLN A 202 -16.26 4.23 -7.60
C GLN A 202 -14.94 4.97 -7.45
N LEU A 203 -14.63 5.48 -6.26
CA LEU A 203 -13.36 6.11 -5.93
C LEU A 203 -12.78 5.46 -4.68
N ILE A 204 -11.59 4.91 -4.79
CA ILE A 204 -10.86 4.34 -3.65
C ILE A 204 -9.63 5.21 -3.43
N THR A 205 -9.50 5.79 -2.23
CA THR A 205 -8.30 6.52 -1.83
C THR A 205 -7.51 5.70 -0.84
N PHE A 206 -6.18 5.71 -0.92
CA PHE A 206 -5.36 4.93 -0.03
C PHE A 206 -4.04 5.63 0.31
N LYS A 207 -3.56 5.35 1.52
CA LYS A 207 -2.24 5.74 2.02
C LYS A 207 -1.63 4.54 2.72
N PHE A 208 -0.36 4.30 2.46
CA PHE A 208 0.41 3.19 2.97
C PHE A 208 1.80 3.69 3.35
N ASN A 209 2.29 3.27 4.50
CA ASN A 209 3.67 3.50 4.94
C ASN A 209 4.23 2.17 5.43
N SER A 210 5.48 1.89 5.09
CA SER A 210 6.17 0.68 5.54
C SER A 210 7.67 0.87 5.60
N GLN A 211 8.31 -0.08 6.29
CA GLN A 211 9.76 -0.25 6.31
C GLN A 211 10.09 -1.55 5.58
N PRO A 212 10.68 -1.52 4.38
CA PRO A 212 11.18 -2.73 3.74
C PRO A 212 12.11 -3.53 4.67
N ALA A 213 12.05 -4.85 4.59
CA ALA A 213 12.81 -5.75 5.46
C ALA A 213 14.33 -5.54 5.35
N ASN A 214 14.82 -5.11 4.18
CA ASN A 214 16.23 -4.81 3.92
C ASN A 214 16.60 -3.31 4.12
N GLY A 215 15.73 -2.58 4.83
CA GLY A 215 15.92 -1.19 5.23
C GLY A 215 15.41 -0.15 4.22
N GLY A 216 15.39 1.09 4.69
CA GLY A 216 14.78 2.22 4.00
C GLY A 216 13.36 2.49 4.48
N ASP A 217 12.69 3.42 3.80
CA ASP A 217 11.30 3.82 4.09
C ASP A 217 10.53 3.92 2.78
N LEU A 218 9.26 3.53 2.81
CA LEU A 218 8.34 3.59 1.68
C LEU A 218 7.01 4.19 2.11
N GLN A 219 6.58 5.24 1.42
CA GLN A 219 5.24 5.78 1.49
C GLN A 219 4.60 5.75 0.10
N ILE A 220 3.37 5.25 0.05
CA ILE A 220 2.53 5.27 -1.15
C ILE A 220 1.23 5.96 -0.80
N VAL A 221 0.87 6.98 -1.55
CA VAL A 221 -0.43 7.64 -1.48
C VAL A 221 -1.07 7.56 -2.85
N GLY A 222 -2.35 7.20 -2.93
CA GLY A 222 -2.98 7.08 -4.22
C GLY A 222 -4.49 7.14 -4.20
N ASN A 223 -5.03 7.18 -5.40
CA ASN A 223 -6.44 6.99 -5.65
C ASN A 223 -6.63 6.15 -6.91
N THR A 224 -7.73 5.40 -6.95
CA THR A 224 -8.13 4.63 -8.12
C THR A 224 -9.62 4.73 -8.34
N ARG A 225 -10.03 4.75 -9.61
CA ARG A 225 -11.41 4.62 -10.07
C ARG A 225 -11.51 3.34 -10.89
N PRO A 226 -11.81 2.19 -10.25
CA PRO A 226 -11.76 0.88 -10.90
C PRO A 226 -12.70 0.78 -12.11
N SER A 227 -13.86 1.43 -12.05
CA SER A 227 -14.88 1.43 -13.12
C SER A 227 -14.38 1.96 -14.46
N ILE A 228 -13.38 2.85 -14.45
CA ILE A 228 -12.76 3.43 -15.63
C ILE A 228 -11.26 3.11 -15.72
N GLY A 229 -10.74 2.22 -14.87
CA GLY A 229 -9.32 1.82 -14.89
C GLY A 229 -8.33 2.96 -14.66
N GLN A 230 -8.73 4.05 -13.99
CA GLN A 230 -7.85 5.19 -13.71
C GLN A 230 -7.16 5.02 -12.35
N THR A 231 -5.85 5.20 -12.27
CA THR A 231 -5.10 5.13 -11.01
C THR A 231 -4.02 6.21 -10.96
N ASN A 232 -3.93 6.92 -9.84
CA ASN A 232 -2.87 7.88 -9.56
C ASN A 232 -2.14 7.46 -8.27
N LEU A 233 -0.82 7.34 -8.34
CA LEU A 233 0.03 6.99 -7.21
C LEU A 233 1.10 8.06 -7.02
N LYS A 234 1.38 8.42 -5.78
CA LYS A 234 2.57 9.15 -5.35
C LYS A 234 3.37 8.22 -4.45
N ILE A 235 4.61 7.96 -4.85
CA ILE A 235 5.54 7.05 -4.20
C ILE A 235 6.69 7.90 -3.69
N ASN A 236 6.90 7.91 -2.37
CA ASN A 236 8.08 8.47 -1.74
C ASN A 236 8.88 7.33 -1.12
N ALA A 237 10.15 7.24 -1.47
CA ALA A 237 11.02 6.15 -1.11
C ALA A 237 12.37 6.69 -0.66
N SER A 238 12.93 6.13 0.40
CA SER A 238 14.26 6.49 0.89
C SER A 238 15.09 5.23 1.14
N GLN A 239 16.31 5.22 0.60
CA GLN A 239 17.31 4.17 0.87
C GLN A 239 16.80 2.74 0.65
N LEU A 240 15.90 2.50 -0.30
CA LEU A 240 15.39 1.16 -0.63
C LEU A 240 16.51 0.31 -1.23
N LEU A 241 16.57 -0.98 -0.88
CA LEU A 241 17.48 -1.92 -1.52
C LEU A 241 17.06 -2.10 -2.99
N ALA A 242 17.94 -1.75 -3.92
CA ALA A 242 17.59 -1.70 -5.34
C ALA A 242 17.33 -3.09 -5.95
N SER A 243 17.98 -4.13 -5.43
CA SER A 243 17.75 -5.51 -5.86
C SER A 243 16.37 -6.04 -5.48
N ASP A 244 15.79 -5.59 -4.36
CA ASP A 244 14.41 -5.93 -4.00
C ASP A 244 13.42 -5.39 -5.05
N LEU A 245 13.62 -4.16 -5.51
CA LEU A 245 12.75 -3.53 -6.50
C LEU A 245 12.87 -4.19 -7.89
N SER A 246 14.07 -4.58 -8.31
CA SER A 246 14.29 -5.28 -9.58
C SER A 246 13.64 -6.67 -9.63
N ARG A 247 13.33 -7.26 -8.45
CA ARG A 247 12.53 -8.48 -8.37
C ARG A 247 11.03 -8.24 -8.49
N LEU A 248 10.54 -7.06 -8.08
CA LEU A 248 9.11 -6.72 -8.12
C LEU A 248 8.66 -6.17 -9.48
N VAL A 249 9.56 -5.52 -10.21
CA VAL A 249 9.29 -4.87 -11.50
C VAL A 249 10.10 -5.54 -12.60
N GLU A 250 9.46 -5.79 -13.74
CA GLU A 250 10.14 -6.29 -14.91
C GLU A 250 10.91 -5.17 -15.61
N THR A 251 12.23 -5.28 -15.61
CA THR A 251 13.15 -4.30 -16.20
C THR A 251 14.18 -5.01 -17.08
N PRO A 252 14.63 -4.40 -18.19
CA PRO A 252 15.68 -4.98 -19.06
C PRO A 252 17.08 -4.94 -18.41
N VAL A 253 17.20 -4.28 -17.27
CA VAL A 253 18.43 -4.18 -16.46
C VAL A 253 18.20 -4.98 -15.18
N ASP A 254 19.11 -5.89 -14.89
CA ASP A 254 19.13 -6.65 -13.64
C ASP A 254 19.94 -5.88 -12.61
N ILE A 255 19.31 -5.52 -11.48
CA ILE A 255 19.96 -4.73 -10.43
C ILE A 255 20.32 -5.67 -9.28
N LEU A 256 21.62 -5.80 -9.03
CA LEU A 256 22.18 -6.78 -8.11
C LEU A 256 22.42 -6.22 -6.71
N ALA A 257 22.76 -4.92 -6.62
CA ALA A 257 23.08 -4.26 -5.36
C ALA A 257 22.92 -2.73 -5.44
N GLY A 258 23.04 -2.09 -4.28
CA GLY A 258 22.95 -0.63 -4.11
C GLY A 258 21.60 -0.18 -3.58
N ARG A 259 21.44 1.13 -3.40
CA ARG A 259 20.22 1.72 -2.85
C ARG A 259 19.64 2.77 -3.79
N VAL A 260 18.31 2.88 -3.76
CA VAL A 260 17.58 3.94 -4.46
C VAL A 260 16.67 4.70 -3.51
N GLY A 261 16.46 5.97 -3.80
CA GLY A 261 15.45 6.80 -3.16
C GLY A 261 14.82 7.71 -4.20
N GLY A 262 13.61 8.16 -3.98
CA GLY A 262 12.95 8.99 -4.96
C GLY A 262 11.53 9.41 -4.61
N ASP A 263 11.07 10.36 -5.39
CA ASP A 263 9.71 10.90 -5.37
C ASP A 263 9.14 10.69 -6.77
N LEU A 264 8.21 9.75 -6.90
CA LEU A 264 7.59 9.38 -8.16
C LEU A 264 6.08 9.61 -8.12
N THR A 265 5.53 10.06 -9.24
CA THR A 265 4.10 10.08 -9.52
C THR A 265 3.83 9.16 -10.69
N VAL A 266 2.92 8.21 -10.51
CA VAL A 266 2.53 7.23 -11.54
C VAL A 266 1.06 7.45 -11.87
N GLN A 267 0.75 7.59 -13.16
CA GLN A 267 -0.60 7.79 -13.65
C GLN A 267 -0.94 6.71 -14.67
N LEU A 268 -2.00 5.95 -14.39
CA LEU A 268 -2.59 4.96 -15.28
C LEU A 268 -3.95 5.48 -15.74
N GLN A 269 -4.16 5.53 -17.06
CA GLN A 269 -5.39 6.02 -17.67
C GLN A 269 -5.87 5.02 -18.73
N PRO A 270 -7.18 4.75 -18.84
CA PRO A 270 -7.72 3.73 -19.77
C PRO A 270 -7.42 4.02 -21.24
N ASN A 271 -7.27 5.30 -21.62
CA ASN A 271 -7.08 5.74 -23.01
C ASN A 271 -5.61 6.04 -23.34
N GLN A 272 -4.69 5.73 -22.43
CA GLN A 272 -3.26 5.81 -22.69
C GLN A 272 -2.69 4.41 -22.61
N PRO A 273 -2.10 3.88 -23.71
CA PRO A 273 -1.56 2.52 -23.72
C PRO A 273 -0.35 2.34 -22.76
N GLU A 274 0.14 3.44 -22.18
CA GLU A 274 1.40 3.49 -21.45
C GLU A 274 1.24 4.17 -20.09
N ILE A 275 2.01 3.69 -19.12
CA ILE A 275 2.06 4.23 -17.76
C ILE A 275 2.87 5.52 -17.79
N ALA A 276 2.27 6.64 -17.38
CA ALA A 276 2.97 7.91 -17.27
C ALA A 276 3.66 8.03 -15.91
N ILE A 277 4.98 8.26 -15.92
CA ILE A 277 5.80 8.35 -14.69
C ILE A 277 6.50 9.71 -14.64
N PHE A 278 6.41 10.39 -13.49
CA PHE A 278 7.02 11.68 -13.26
C PHE A 278 7.81 11.71 -11.96
N GLY A 279 8.89 12.48 -11.89
CA GLY A 279 9.63 12.74 -10.66
C GLY A 279 11.09 12.30 -10.73
N THR A 280 11.72 12.04 -9.60
CA THR A 280 13.16 11.77 -9.55
C THR A 280 13.52 10.54 -8.74
N VAL A 281 14.58 9.85 -9.18
CA VAL A 281 15.17 8.70 -8.48
C VAL A 281 16.67 8.93 -8.35
N GLY A 282 17.16 8.96 -7.12
CA GLY A 282 18.58 8.93 -6.79
C GLY A 282 19.10 7.49 -6.81
N LEU A 283 20.25 7.31 -7.46
CA LEU A 283 21.00 6.06 -7.51
C LEU A 283 22.19 6.17 -6.56
N ASN A 284 22.35 5.19 -5.67
CA ASN A 284 23.49 5.14 -4.75
C ASN A 284 24.18 3.77 -4.83
N GLN A 285 25.42 3.76 -5.33
CA GLN A 285 26.27 2.57 -5.43
C GLN A 285 25.60 1.36 -6.11
N ILE A 286 24.83 1.62 -7.16
CA ILE A 286 24.09 0.60 -7.89
C ILE A 286 25.07 -0.32 -8.63
N THR A 287 24.86 -1.63 -8.47
CA THR A 287 25.51 -2.66 -9.31
C THR A 287 24.46 -3.28 -10.21
N ALA A 288 24.69 -3.20 -11.52
CA ALA A 288 23.73 -3.62 -12.53
C ALA A 288 24.38 -4.49 -13.60
N GLN A 289 23.62 -5.48 -14.07
CA GLN A 289 23.95 -6.28 -15.25
C GLN A 289 22.94 -5.93 -16.35
N VAL A 290 23.43 -5.40 -17.45
CA VAL A 290 22.61 -5.10 -18.63
C VAL A 290 22.72 -6.29 -19.59
N ALA A 291 21.61 -6.66 -20.22
CA ALA A 291 21.62 -7.70 -21.24
C ALA A 291 22.57 -7.32 -22.40
N ASN A 292 23.31 -8.29 -22.91
CA ASN A 292 24.28 -8.13 -24.02
C ASN A 292 25.49 -7.21 -23.72
N ILE A 293 25.70 -6.83 -22.45
CA ILE A 293 26.91 -6.15 -22.01
C ILE A 293 27.75 -7.15 -21.19
N PRO A 294 29.00 -7.46 -21.58
CA PRO A 294 29.73 -8.59 -21.00
C PRO A 294 30.17 -8.35 -19.55
N THR A 295 30.40 -7.10 -19.17
CA THR A 295 30.88 -6.73 -17.83
C THR A 295 29.82 -5.94 -17.07
N LYS A 296 29.71 -6.21 -15.76
CA LYS A 296 28.80 -5.51 -14.86
C LYS A 296 29.15 -4.02 -14.76
N LEU A 297 28.11 -3.21 -14.59
CA LEU A 297 28.23 -1.82 -14.15
C LEU A 297 28.23 -1.82 -12.61
N SER A 298 29.19 -1.15 -12.00
CA SER A 298 29.33 -1.11 -10.54
C SER A 298 29.54 0.32 -10.04
N ASN A 299 29.26 0.55 -8.76
CA ASN A 299 29.33 1.88 -8.13
C ASN A 299 28.55 2.96 -8.89
N THR A 300 27.43 2.58 -9.53
CA THR A 300 26.62 3.53 -10.30
C THR A 300 25.92 4.50 -9.37
N THR A 301 26.21 5.79 -9.51
CA THR A 301 25.68 6.88 -8.67
C THR A 301 25.26 8.05 -9.54
N GLY A 302 24.12 8.67 -9.25
CA GLY A 302 23.59 9.79 -10.01
C GLY A 302 22.09 9.97 -9.80
N GLN A 303 21.43 10.73 -10.67
CA GLN A 303 20.00 10.96 -10.60
C GLN A 303 19.33 10.62 -11.94
N LEU A 304 18.14 10.03 -11.85
CA LEU A 304 17.23 9.82 -12.97
C LEU A 304 16.03 10.74 -12.79
N ASN A 305 15.65 11.44 -13.86
CA ASN A 305 14.51 12.34 -13.87
C ASN A 305 13.49 11.84 -14.89
N PHE A 306 12.31 11.47 -14.40
CA PHE A 306 11.22 10.90 -15.16
C PHE A 306 10.27 12.01 -15.58
N GLN A 307 10.03 12.12 -16.88
CA GLN A 307 9.07 13.02 -17.50
C GLN A 307 8.24 12.21 -18.49
N ASN A 308 7.16 11.63 -17.98
CA ASN A 308 6.32 10.68 -18.69
C ASN A 308 7.11 9.45 -19.17
N GLN A 309 7.43 9.40 -20.46
CA GLN A 309 8.16 8.32 -21.14
C GLN A 309 9.67 8.60 -21.29
N GLN A 310 10.07 9.83 -20.97
CA GLN A 310 11.46 10.26 -21.05
C GLN A 310 12.12 10.15 -19.68
N ILE A 311 13.28 9.51 -19.64
CA ILE A 311 14.12 9.33 -18.48
C ILE A 311 15.43 10.08 -18.75
N ALA A 312 15.63 11.22 -18.11
CA ALA A 312 16.89 11.95 -18.19
C ALA A 312 17.88 11.40 -17.17
N LEU A 313 19.13 11.17 -17.61
CA LEU A 313 20.25 10.76 -16.78
C LEU A 313 21.05 12.01 -16.44
N GLU A 314 21.09 12.34 -15.15
CA GLU A 314 21.75 13.52 -14.63
C GLU A 314 22.98 13.09 -13.82
N ASN A 315 24.18 13.41 -14.34
CA ASN A 315 25.47 13.14 -13.71
C ASN A 315 25.67 11.68 -13.26
N VAL A 316 25.23 10.72 -14.08
CA VAL A 316 25.38 9.30 -13.75
C VAL A 316 26.83 8.89 -13.93
N THR A 317 27.48 8.48 -12.86
CA THR A 317 28.84 7.92 -12.86
C THR A 317 28.78 6.44 -12.58
N THR A 318 29.62 5.64 -13.23
CA THR A 318 29.67 4.18 -13.06
C THR A 318 31.06 3.65 -13.37
N LEU A 319 31.34 2.43 -12.91
CA LEU A 319 32.50 1.65 -13.30
C LEU A 319 32.05 0.51 -14.21
N TYR A 320 32.49 0.57 -15.47
CA TYR A 320 32.39 -0.55 -16.39
C TYR A 320 33.64 -1.44 -16.21
N GLY A 321 33.53 -2.47 -15.37
CA GLY A 321 34.69 -3.18 -14.86
C GLY A 321 35.60 -2.25 -14.05
N SER A 322 36.76 -1.91 -14.59
CA SER A 322 37.71 -0.96 -13.98
C SER A 322 37.76 0.40 -14.69
N VAL A 323 36.87 0.64 -15.67
CA VAL A 323 36.83 1.86 -16.46
C VAL A 323 35.79 2.83 -15.88
N PRO A 324 36.21 4.02 -15.41
CA PRO A 324 35.27 5.05 -14.94
C PRO A 324 34.58 5.72 -16.12
N VAL A 325 33.25 5.69 -16.09
CA VAL A 325 32.37 6.27 -17.12
C VAL A 325 31.43 7.27 -16.46
N GLN A 326 31.30 8.45 -17.07
CA GLN A 326 30.27 9.43 -16.74
C GLN A 326 29.29 9.53 -17.90
N ALA A 327 28.02 9.25 -17.66
CA ALA A 327 26.95 9.25 -18.64
C ALA A 327 25.89 10.31 -18.31
N GLN A 328 25.34 10.92 -19.35
CA GLN A 328 24.24 11.88 -19.29
C GLN A 328 23.45 11.87 -20.60
N GLY A 329 22.21 12.34 -20.58
CA GLY A 329 21.35 12.40 -21.76
C GLY A 329 19.96 11.88 -21.43
N THR A 330 19.25 11.33 -22.43
CA THR A 330 17.88 10.87 -22.26
C THR A 330 17.67 9.47 -22.81
N ILE A 331 16.73 8.76 -22.20
CA ILE A 331 16.19 7.49 -22.66
C ILE A 331 14.70 7.70 -22.80
N ASN A 332 14.18 7.57 -24.01
CA ASN A 332 12.75 7.55 -24.25
C ASN A 332 12.33 6.08 -24.43
N THR A 333 11.32 5.64 -23.68
CA THR A 333 10.89 4.23 -23.68
C THR A 333 10.33 3.72 -25.03
N GLN A 334 10.16 4.61 -26.01
CA GLN A 334 9.49 4.38 -27.30
C GLN A 334 10.46 4.67 -28.44
N THR A 335 11.14 5.82 -28.40
CA THR A 335 12.05 6.25 -29.49
C THR A 335 13.49 5.79 -29.29
N GLY A 336 13.89 5.48 -28.04
CA GLY A 336 15.20 4.90 -27.73
C GLY A 336 16.16 5.82 -26.99
N TYR A 337 17.45 5.62 -27.23
CA TYR A 337 18.54 6.29 -26.51
C TYR A 337 19.00 7.57 -27.22
N ASP A 338 19.33 8.58 -26.43
CA ASP A 338 20.19 9.71 -26.82
C ASP A 338 21.10 10.05 -25.64
N LEU A 339 22.18 9.28 -25.52
CA LEU A 339 23.10 9.34 -24.40
C LEU A 339 24.49 9.76 -24.86
N THR A 340 25.18 10.47 -23.97
CA THR A 340 26.60 10.76 -24.09
C THR A 340 27.31 10.15 -22.90
N ALA A 341 28.47 9.56 -23.13
CA ALA A 341 29.32 8.97 -22.10
C ALA A 341 30.76 9.43 -22.28
N GLN A 342 31.40 9.81 -21.18
CA GLN A 342 32.78 10.24 -21.13
C GLN A 342 33.57 9.26 -20.29
N VAL A 343 34.68 8.77 -20.85
CA VAL A 343 35.64 7.92 -20.15
C VAL A 343 36.80 8.80 -19.72
N LYS A 344 37.02 8.90 -18.41
CA LYS A 344 38.17 9.63 -17.85
C LYS A 344 39.48 8.90 -18.19
N PRO A 345 40.64 9.59 -18.18
CA PRO A 345 41.93 8.97 -18.48
C PRO A 345 42.16 7.69 -17.67
N VAL A 346 42.32 6.57 -18.37
CA VAL A 346 42.48 5.23 -17.79
C VAL A 346 43.51 4.43 -18.57
N GLN A 347 44.21 3.51 -17.90
CA GLN A 347 45.22 2.65 -18.56
C GLN A 347 44.55 1.76 -19.62
N LEU A 348 45.10 1.72 -20.83
CA LEU A 348 44.56 0.94 -21.95
C LEU A 348 44.37 -0.55 -21.59
N LYS A 349 45.28 -1.12 -20.78
CA LYS A 349 45.17 -2.48 -20.26
C LYS A 349 43.85 -2.75 -19.50
N ASN A 350 43.39 -1.77 -18.71
CA ASN A 350 42.16 -1.86 -17.92
C ASN A 350 40.93 -1.79 -18.81
N VAL A 351 40.99 -1.01 -19.90
CA VAL A 351 39.94 -0.94 -20.91
C VAL A 351 39.78 -2.28 -21.62
N LEU A 352 40.88 -2.86 -22.12
CA LEU A 352 40.84 -4.15 -22.80
C LEU A 352 40.34 -5.27 -21.87
N ALA A 353 40.80 -5.29 -20.62
CA ALA A 353 40.32 -6.23 -19.62
C ALA A 353 38.80 -6.09 -19.37
N SER A 354 38.30 -4.86 -19.26
CA SER A 354 36.87 -4.60 -19.01
C SER A 354 35.99 -4.91 -20.23
N LEU A 355 36.54 -4.85 -21.45
CA LEU A 355 35.86 -5.28 -22.69
C LEU A 355 36.03 -6.78 -22.98
N ASN A 356 36.79 -7.51 -22.15
CA ASN A 356 37.17 -8.91 -22.39
C ASN A 356 37.86 -9.12 -23.75
N VAL A 357 38.70 -8.17 -24.16
CA VAL A 357 39.46 -8.22 -25.42
C VAL A 357 40.91 -8.60 -25.11
N LYS A 358 41.41 -9.65 -25.77
CA LYS A 358 42.81 -10.06 -25.70
C LYS A 358 43.62 -9.30 -26.75
N SER A 359 44.71 -8.66 -26.33
CA SER A 359 45.66 -8.04 -27.26
C SER A 359 46.71 -9.06 -27.72
N PRO A 360 47.04 -9.13 -29.02
CA PRO A 360 48.13 -9.96 -29.52
C PRO A 360 49.52 -9.40 -29.16
N VAL A 361 49.61 -8.15 -28.72
CA VAL A 361 50.84 -7.46 -28.34
C VAL A 361 50.71 -6.77 -26.99
N PRO A 362 51.81 -6.56 -26.23
CA PRO A 362 51.78 -5.74 -25.01
C PRO A 362 51.26 -4.33 -25.31
N VAL A 363 50.29 -3.88 -24.54
CA VAL A 363 49.71 -2.53 -24.66
C VAL A 363 50.06 -1.69 -23.43
N ALA A 364 50.50 -0.46 -23.67
CA ALA A 364 50.80 0.54 -22.64
C ALA A 364 50.24 1.91 -23.06
N GLY A 365 49.98 2.76 -22.08
CA GLY A 365 49.44 4.10 -22.28
C GLY A 365 48.10 4.34 -21.61
N THR A 366 47.72 5.62 -21.55
CA THR A 366 46.47 6.10 -20.97
C THR A 366 45.56 6.59 -22.10
N VAL A 367 44.28 6.26 -22.02
CA VAL A 367 43.28 6.65 -23.01
C VAL A 367 42.08 7.31 -22.35
N GLN A 368 41.45 8.21 -23.08
CA GLN A 368 40.14 8.80 -22.76
C GLN A 368 39.23 8.69 -23.98
N ALA A 369 37.91 8.76 -23.77
CA ALA A 369 36.95 8.60 -24.85
C ALA A 369 35.70 9.44 -24.64
N ASN A 370 35.13 9.91 -25.75
CA ASN A 370 33.78 10.47 -25.81
C ASN A 370 32.91 9.57 -26.66
N ILE A 371 31.82 9.08 -26.10
CA ILE A 371 30.93 8.09 -26.71
C ILE A 371 29.53 8.69 -26.79
N LYS A 372 28.84 8.50 -27.91
CA LYS A 372 27.42 8.78 -28.10
C LYS A 372 26.69 7.47 -28.35
N VAL A 373 25.58 7.26 -27.65
CA VAL A 373 24.72 6.08 -27.82
C VAL A 373 23.35 6.57 -28.28
N GLN A 374 22.98 6.24 -29.50
CA GLN A 374 21.76 6.73 -30.16
C GLN A 374 20.95 5.61 -30.81
N GLY A 375 19.65 5.83 -30.99
CA GLY A 375 18.76 4.93 -31.73
C GLY A 375 17.88 4.04 -30.84
N ALA A 376 17.13 3.14 -31.46
CA ALA A 376 16.07 2.36 -30.79
C ALA A 376 16.58 1.47 -29.65
N LEU A 377 15.72 1.20 -28.64
CA LEU A 377 16.10 0.45 -27.43
C LEU A 377 16.69 -0.94 -27.71
N GLN A 378 16.24 -1.59 -28.77
CA GLN A 378 16.58 -2.97 -29.15
C GLN A 378 17.82 -3.02 -30.04
N LYS A 379 18.16 -1.91 -30.70
CA LYS A 379 19.30 -1.79 -31.61
C LYS A 379 19.99 -0.42 -31.46
N PRO A 380 20.57 -0.12 -30.29
CA PRO A 380 21.33 1.10 -30.10
C PRO A 380 22.59 1.10 -30.98
N ILE A 381 23.01 2.28 -31.42
CA ILE A 381 24.26 2.53 -32.13
C ILE A 381 25.17 3.35 -31.21
N ALA A 382 26.32 2.80 -30.88
CA ALA A 382 27.37 3.51 -30.14
C ALA A 382 28.44 4.01 -31.12
N THR A 383 28.72 5.31 -31.07
CA THR A 383 29.81 5.96 -31.83
C THR A 383 30.71 6.71 -30.86
N GLY A 384 31.99 6.89 -31.16
CA GLY A 384 32.85 7.61 -30.25
C GLY A 384 34.23 7.92 -30.82
N THR A 385 34.91 8.85 -30.16
CA THR A 385 36.30 9.20 -30.43
C THR A 385 37.16 8.84 -29.23
N PHE A 386 38.35 8.32 -29.50
CA PHE A 386 39.33 7.91 -28.50
C PHE A 386 40.60 8.72 -28.70
N SER A 387 41.21 9.17 -27.60
CA SER A 387 42.51 9.85 -27.64
C SER A 387 43.42 9.30 -26.57
N THR A 388 44.72 9.26 -26.87
CA THR A 388 45.75 8.97 -25.88
C THR A 388 46.01 10.22 -25.03
N VAL A 389 46.30 10.00 -23.76
CA VAL A 389 46.73 11.04 -22.82
C VAL A 389 48.18 10.72 -22.43
N GLN A 390 49.06 11.71 -22.54
CA GLN A 390 50.48 11.58 -22.18
C GLN A 390 50.67 11.47 -20.67
#